data_AF-A0A7X6VUQ2-F1
#
_entry.id   AF-A0A7X6VUQ2-F1
#
_cell.length_a   1.000
_cell.length_b   1.000
_cell.length_c   1.000
_cell.angle_alpha   90.00
_cell.angle_beta   90.00
_cell.angle_gamma   90.00
#
_symmetry.space_group_name_H-M   'P 1'
#
loop_
_entity.id
_entity.type
_entity.pdbx_description
1 polymer ?
#
loop_
_entity_poly.entity_id
_entity_poly.type
_entity_poly.pdbx_seq_one_letter_code
_entity_poly.pdbx_strand_id
1 'polypeptide(L)'
;AMVTKQVPVRLSVTGTLPEGHQLLSAKLTIDTVRIIAPAAIADSITEVETTKLDISGKVESFSQELEIITPEGVNVYPNKVMVDVNIASPEEDDHDD
;
A
#
# COMPACT_ATOMS: atom_id res chain seq x y z
N ALA A 1 -24.40 -17.92 0.93
CA ALA A 1 -24.48 -16.87 1.96
C ALA A 1 -23.36 -15.86 1.72
N MET A 2 -23.66 -14.57 1.88
CA MET A 2 -22.62 -13.54 1.92
C MET A 2 -22.07 -13.43 3.33
N VAL A 3 -20.75 -13.32 3.44
CA VAL A 3 -20.04 -13.14 4.71
C VAL A 3 -19.21 -11.87 4.63
N THR A 4 -18.94 -11.32 5.81
CA THR A 4 -18.05 -10.17 5.96
C THR A 4 -16.80 -10.63 6.70
N LYS A 5 -15.62 -10.30 6.17
CA LYS A 5 -14.33 -10.66 6.75
C LYS A 5 -13.42 -9.43 6.75
N GLN A 6 -12.56 -9.30 7.74
CA GLN A 6 -11.46 -8.32 7.72
C GLN A 6 -10.19 -9.03 7.28
N VAL A 7 -9.49 -8.43 6.33
CA VAL A 7 -8.25 -8.96 5.78
C VAL A 7 -7.21 -7.85 5.71
N PRO A 8 -5.92 -8.18 5.90
CA PRO A 8 -4.84 -7.21 5.77
C PRO A 8 -4.68 -6.76 4.32
N VAL A 9 -4.18 -5.53 4.16
CA VAL A 9 -3.84 -4.92 2.87
C VAL A 9 -2.33 -5.00 2.67
N ARG A 10 -1.92 -5.53 1.52
CA ARG A 10 -0.53 -5.55 1.08
C ARG A 10 -0.26 -4.39 0.14
N LEU A 11 0.74 -3.59 0.50
CA LEU A 11 1.28 -2.54 -0.35
C LEU A 11 2.22 -3.15 -1.39
N SER A 12 1.90 -2.95 -2.67
CA SER A 12 2.77 -3.33 -3.78
C SER A 12 3.58 -2.11 -4.23
N VAL A 13 4.90 -2.12 -4.04
CA VAL A 13 5.81 -1.04 -4.46
C VAL A 13 6.57 -1.45 -5.72
N THR A 14 6.67 -0.54 -6.69
CA THR A 14 7.38 -0.75 -7.95
C THR A 14 8.23 0.48 -8.30
N GLY A 15 9.20 0.29 -9.18
CA GLY A 15 10.10 1.35 -9.61
C GLY A 15 11.43 1.33 -8.87
N THR A 16 12.24 2.35 -9.12
CA THR A 16 13.56 2.49 -8.48
C THR A 16 13.82 3.96 -8.19
N LEU A 17 14.34 4.23 -7.00
CA LEU A 17 14.74 5.57 -6.61
C LEU A 17 16.00 6.00 -7.36
N PRO A 18 16.18 7.30 -7.63
CA PRO A 18 17.42 7.82 -8.19
C PRO A 18 18.62 7.57 -7.26
N GLU A 19 19.83 7.67 -7.81
CA GLU A 19 21.06 7.42 -7.06
C GLU A 19 21.13 8.28 -5.78
N GLY A 20 21.61 7.68 -4.69
CA GLY A 20 21.72 8.32 -3.39
C GLY A 20 20.41 8.40 -2.59
N HIS A 21 19.24 8.19 -3.19
CA HIS A 21 17.97 8.23 -2.47
C HIS A 21 17.61 6.86 -1.91
N GLN A 22 17.04 6.85 -0.70
CA GLN A 22 16.65 5.62 -0.01
C GLN A 22 15.21 5.67 0.45
N LEU A 23 14.47 4.58 0.21
CA LEU A 23 13.13 4.41 0.75
C LEU A 23 13.26 4.09 2.25
N LEU A 24 13.00 5.08 3.11
CA LEU A 24 13.02 4.90 4.56
C LEU A 24 11.81 4.10 5.04
N SER A 25 10.61 4.44 4.55
CA SER A 25 9.38 3.77 4.95
C SER A 25 8.28 3.94 3.93
N ALA A 26 7.40 2.95 3.83
CA ALA A 26 6.14 3.07 3.11
C ALA A 26 5.05 2.43 3.97
N LYS A 27 4.15 3.25 4.53
CA LYS A 27 3.11 2.79 5.47
C LYS A 27 1.73 3.16 4.95
N LEU A 28 0.84 2.19 4.97
CA LEU A 28 -0.57 2.43 4.73
C LEU A 28 -1.18 3.07 5.99
N THR A 29 -1.97 4.11 5.79
CA THR A 29 -2.81 4.71 6.84
C THR A 29 -3.81 3.71 7.42
N ILE A 30 -4.21 2.72 6.62
CA ILE A 30 -5.12 1.63 6.99
C ILE A 30 -4.52 0.32 6.48
N ASP A 31 -4.12 -0.56 7.39
CA ASP A 31 -3.53 -1.87 7.10
C ASP A 31 -4.57 -3.00 6.98
N THR A 32 -5.83 -2.75 7.30
CA THR A 32 -6.92 -3.75 7.23
C THR A 32 -8.19 -3.19 6.59
N VAL A 33 -8.82 -3.99 5.74
CA VAL A 33 -10.10 -3.62 5.09
C VAL A 33 -11.15 -4.69 5.26
N ARG A 34 -12.41 -4.27 5.12
CA ARG A 34 -13.56 -5.15 5.18
C ARG A 34 -13.90 -5.63 3.78
N ILE A 35 -13.97 -6.95 3.62
CA ILE A 35 -14.44 -7.60 2.40
C ILE A 35 -15.81 -8.22 2.64
N ILE A 36 -16.67 -8.14 1.63
CA ILE A 36 -17.99 -8.76 1.58
C ILE A 36 -18.01 -9.66 0.36
N ALA A 37 -18.14 -10.97 0.57
CA ALA A 37 -18.07 -11.96 -0.50
C ALA A 37 -18.88 -13.22 -0.14
N PRO A 38 -19.17 -14.11 -1.10
CA PRO A 38 -19.66 -15.45 -0.80
C PRO A 38 -18.71 -16.21 0.12
N ALA A 39 -19.22 -17.00 1.06
CA ALA A 39 -18.40 -17.73 2.04
C ALA A 39 -17.23 -18.52 1.42
N ALA A 40 -17.46 -19.20 0.29
CA ALA A 40 -16.42 -19.95 -0.43
C ALA A 40 -15.28 -19.05 -0.97
N ILE A 41 -15.61 -17.83 -1.41
CA ILE A 41 -14.63 -16.86 -1.93
C ILE A 41 -13.90 -16.19 -0.75
N ALA A 42 -14.63 -15.76 0.27
CA ALA A 42 -14.07 -15.11 1.46
C ALA A 42 -13.08 -16.00 2.22
N ASP A 43 -13.27 -17.32 2.20
CA ASP A 43 -12.35 -18.28 2.80
C ASP A 43 -11.00 -18.32 2.05
N SER A 44 -11.04 -18.23 0.72
CA SER A 44 -9.86 -18.20 -0.15
C SER A 44 -9.09 -16.87 -0.08
N ILE A 45 -9.74 -15.78 0.36
CA ILE A 45 -9.10 -14.47 0.48
C ILE A 45 -8.46 -14.34 1.86
N THR A 46 -7.13 -14.41 1.88
CA THR A 46 -6.32 -14.20 3.09
C THR A 46 -5.90 -12.74 3.24
N GLU A 47 -5.74 -12.03 2.14
CA GLU A 47 -5.22 -10.66 2.05
C GLU A 47 -5.68 -10.04 0.74
N VAL A 48 -5.58 -8.71 0.64
CA VAL A 48 -5.83 -7.96 -0.60
C VAL A 48 -4.64 -7.07 -0.91
N GLU A 49 -4.43 -6.78 -2.18
CA GLU A 49 -3.30 -5.96 -2.63
C GLU A 49 -3.76 -4.57 -3.08
N THR A 50 -2.93 -3.56 -2.88
CA THR A 50 -3.14 -2.26 -3.52
C THR A 50 -2.66 -2.27 -4.95
N THR A 51 -3.13 -1.29 -5.72
CA THR A 51 -2.46 -0.84 -6.95
C THR A 51 -0.98 -0.56 -6.66
N LYS A 52 -0.16 -0.75 -7.71
CA LYS A 52 1.30 -0.58 -7.59
C LYS A 52 1.63 0.88 -7.30
N LEU A 53 2.29 1.11 -6.18
CA LEU A 53 2.91 2.38 -5.83
C LEU A 53 4.20 2.54 -6.64
N ASP A 54 4.20 3.45 -7.62
CA ASP A 54 5.41 3.79 -8.36
C ASP A 54 6.23 4.84 -7.60
N ILE A 55 7.47 4.47 -7.25
CA ILE A 55 8.45 5.37 -6.62
C ILE A 55 9.51 5.87 -7.61
N SER A 56 9.33 5.62 -8.91
CA SER A 56 10.33 5.92 -9.92
C SER A 56 10.54 7.43 -10.03
N GLY A 57 11.80 7.87 -9.88
CA GLY A 57 12.16 9.29 -9.97
C GLY A 57 11.63 10.15 -8.82
N LYS A 58 11.12 9.56 -7.74
CA LYS A 58 10.75 10.29 -6.53
C LYS A 58 12.01 10.63 -5.73
N VAL A 59 12.14 11.90 -5.37
CA VAL A 59 13.29 12.43 -4.60
C VAL A 59 12.87 12.92 -3.21
N GLU A 60 11.59 13.12 -2.97
CA GLU A 60 11.05 13.64 -1.72
C GLU A 60 9.95 12.72 -1.18
N SER A 61 9.75 12.76 0.13
CA SER A 61 8.65 12.08 0.81
C SER A 61 7.30 12.54 0.26
N PHE A 62 6.38 11.61 0.03
CA PHE A 62 5.08 11.90 -0.55
C PHE A 62 4.00 10.98 -0.01
N SER A 63 2.76 11.43 -0.10
CA SER A 63 1.59 10.63 0.24
C SER A 63 0.67 10.52 -0.96
N GLN A 64 0.16 9.32 -1.22
CA GLN A 64 -0.72 9.07 -2.36
C GLN A 64 -1.88 8.16 -1.97
N GLU A 65 -3.05 8.39 -2.57
CA GLU A 65 -4.17 7.46 -2.49
C GLU A 65 -3.95 6.29 -3.47
N LEU A 66 -4.02 5.07 -2.95
CA LEU A 66 -3.96 3.84 -3.73
C LEU A 66 -5.30 3.13 -3.66
N GLU A 67 -5.75 2.64 -4.80
CA GLU A 67 -6.94 1.80 -4.90
C GLU A 67 -6.59 0.35 -4.57
N ILE A 68 -7.52 -0.37 -3.93
CA ILE A 68 -7.37 -1.79 -3.62
C ILE A 68 -7.85 -2.62 -4.80
N ILE A 69 -7.00 -3.55 -5.23
CA ILE A 69 -7.30 -4.51 -6.28
C ILE A 69 -8.41 -5.42 -5.75
N THR A 70 -9.61 -5.21 -6.26
CA THR A 70 -10.81 -5.91 -5.82
C THR A 70 -11.01 -7.16 -6.66
N PRO A 71 -10.98 -8.37 -6.07
CA PRO A 71 -11.25 -9.59 -6.82
C PRO A 71 -12.70 -9.63 -7.31
N GLU A 72 -12.97 -10.36 -8.39
CA GLU A 72 -14.33 -10.54 -8.89
C GLU A 72 -15.23 -11.21 -7.84
N GLY A 73 -16.45 -10.68 -7.68
CA GLY A 73 -17.41 -11.19 -6.70
C GLY A 73 -17.14 -10.80 -5.24
N VAL A 74 -16.24 -9.84 -5.01
CA VAL A 74 -15.87 -9.30 -3.70
C VAL A 74 -16.14 -7.80 -3.68
N ASN A 75 -16.69 -7.29 -2.59
CA ASN A 75 -16.78 -5.87 -2.33
C ASN A 75 -15.82 -5.50 -1.18
N VAL A 76 -14.95 -4.52 -1.40
CA VAL A 76 -13.96 -4.05 -0.43
C VAL A 76 -14.34 -2.65 0.07
N TYR A 77 -14.27 -2.44 1.39
CA TYR A 77 -14.52 -1.15 2.02
C TYR A 77 -13.53 -0.87 3.17
N PRO A 78 -12.85 0.30 3.16
CA PRO A 78 -12.74 1.24 2.03
C PRO A 78 -11.99 0.59 0.85
N ASN A 79 -12.33 0.97 -0.39
CA ASN A 79 -11.62 0.48 -1.59
C ASN A 79 -10.39 1.32 -1.93
N LYS A 80 -10.08 2.33 -1.10
CA LYS A 80 -8.94 3.22 -1.24
C LYS A 80 -8.27 3.42 0.10
N VAL A 81 -6.95 3.50 0.07
CA VAL A 81 -6.10 3.69 1.24
C VAL A 81 -5.02 4.71 0.91
N MET A 82 -4.69 5.56 1.87
CA MET A 82 -3.59 6.49 1.71
C MET A 82 -2.30 5.81 2.15
N VAL A 83 -1.24 5.95 1.36
CA VAL A 83 0.12 5.51 1.70
C VAL A 83 0.97 6.74 1.98
N ASP A 84 1.74 6.69 3.06
CA ASP A 84 2.77 7.65 3.40
C ASP A 84 4.13 7.04 3.11
N VAL A 85 4.86 7.68 2.19
CA VAL A 85 6.16 7.24 1.69
C VAL A 85 7.21 8.23 2.16
N ASN A 86 8.19 7.71 2.90
CA ASN A 86 9.32 8.48 3.39
C ASN A 86 10.57 8.12 2.60
N ILE A 87 11.19 9.12 1.99
CA ILE A 87 12.40 9.00 1.17
C ILE A 87 13.47 9.89 1.80
N ALA A 88 14.65 9.32 2.07
CA ALA A 88 15.84 10.04 2.50
C ALA A 88 16.63 10.50 1.29
N SER A 89 17.10 11.75 1.38
CA SER A 89 18.02 12.35 0.41
C SER A 89 19.47 12.02 0.79
N PRO A 90 20.38 11.85 -0.18
CA PRO A 90 21.80 11.60 0.11
C PRO A 90 22.50 12.78 0.81
N GLU A 91 21.90 13.97 0.78
CA GLU A 91 22.48 15.21 1.34
C GLU A 91 22.10 15.44 2.82
N GLU A 92 21.27 14.57 3.43
CA GLU A 92 20.89 14.68 4.85
C GLU A 92 21.91 14.05 5.82
N ASP A 93 23.02 13.49 5.30
CA ASP A 93 24.16 12.95 6.05
C ASP A 93 25.24 14.05 6.27
N ASP A 94 24.86 15.23 6.76
CA ASP A 94 25.82 16.29 7.11
C ASP A 94 25.29 17.16 8.27
N HIS A 95 25.55 16.71 9.51
CA HIS A 95 26.07 17.54 10.61
C HIS A 95 26.01 16.80 11.96
N ASP A 96 27.14 16.22 12.36
CA ASP A 96 27.59 16.22 13.75
C ASP A 96 29.13 16.24 13.72
N ASP A 97 29.69 17.44 13.55
CA ASP A 97 31.10 17.76 13.89
C ASP A 97 31.11 18.57 15.20
#